data_AF-A0A848VYT7-F1
#
_entry.id   AF-A0A848VYT7-F1
#
_cell.length_a   1.000
_cell.length_b   1.000
_cell.length_c   1.000
_cell.angle_alpha   90.00
_cell.angle_beta   90.00
_cell.angle_gamma   90.00
#
_symmetry.space_group_name_H-M   'P 1'
#
loop_
_entity.id
_entity.type
_entity.pdbx_description
1 polymer ?
#
loop_
_entity_poly.entity_id
_entity_poly.type
_entity_poly.pdbx_seq_one_letter_code
_entity_poly.pdbx_strand_id
1 'polypeptide(L)' 'MTPFGEKVRSLRAARGVSLKEMASDLQLSPAYLSSLEHGRRGRPSEALVVQV' A
#
# COMPACT_ATOMS: atom_id res chain seq x y z
N MET A 1 8.49 3.69 -8.65
CA MET A 1 8.17 2.94 -7.42
C MET A 1 9.08 3.44 -6.32
N THR A 2 8.55 3.71 -5.12
CA THR A 2 9.40 4.01 -3.94
C THR A 2 9.70 2.70 -3.22
N PRO A 3 10.84 2.54 -2.52
CA PRO A 3 11.14 1.29 -1.81
C PRO A 3 10.02 0.82 -0.88
N PHE A 4 9.31 1.76 -0.26
CA PHE A 4 8.12 1.47 0.53
C PHE A 4 6.98 0.89 -0.31
N GLY A 5 6.63 1.53 -1.43
CA GLY A 5 5.59 1.03 -2.34
C GLY A 5 5.89 -0.36 -2.90
N GLU A 6 7.17 -0.65 -3.20
CA GLU A 6 7.58 -2.00 -3.61
C GLU A 6 7.34 -3.01 -2.48
N LYS A 7 7.76 -2.66 -1.26
CA LYS A 7 7.58 -3.54 -0.11
C LYS A 7 6.12 -3.82 0.20
N VAL A 8 5.26 -2.79 0.16
CA VAL A 8 3.80 -2.95 0.34
C VAL A 8 3.22 -3.89 -0.72
N ARG A 9 3.58 -3.68 -2.00
CA ARG A 9 3.12 -4.54 -3.10
C ARG A 9 3.59 -5.99 -2.92
N SER A 10 4.83 -6.21 -2.51
CA SER A 10 5.37 -7.54 -2.22
C SER A 10 4.65 -8.20 -1.04
N LEU A 11 4.36 -7.47 0.03
CA LEU A 11 3.59 -7.97 1.18
C LEU A 11 2.18 -8.37 0.76
N ARG A 12 1.52 -7.54 -0.05
CA ARG A 12 0.19 -7.83 -0.59
C ARG A 12 0.19 -9.12 -1.41
N ALA A 13 1.16 -9.26 -2.32
CA ALA A 13 1.31 -10.46 -3.14
C ALA A 13 1.62 -11.71 -2.30
N ALA A 14 2.49 -11.60 -1.29
CA ALA A 14 2.81 -12.70 -0.38
C ALA A 14 1.61 -13.15 0.46
N ARG A 15 0.71 -12.22 0.82
CA ARG A 15 -0.55 -12.51 1.52
C ARG A 15 -1.66 -13.01 0.60
N GLY A 16 -1.49 -12.95 -0.72
CA GLY A 16 -2.49 -13.40 -1.69
C GLY A 16 -3.78 -12.57 -1.71
N VAL A 17 -3.76 -11.36 -1.14
CA VAL A 17 -4.96 -10.51 -1.06
C VAL A 17 -5.03 -9.55 -2.25
N SER A 18 -6.26 -9.23 -2.67
CA SER A 18 -6.48 -8.24 -3.71
C SER A 18 -6.15 -6.83 -3.20
N LEU A 19 -5.95 -5.91 -4.14
CA LEU A 19 -5.71 -4.50 -3.83
C LEU A 19 -6.92 -3.87 -3.11
N LYS A 20 -8.15 -4.27 -3.43
CA LYS A 20 -9.36 -3.74 -2.80
C LYS A 20 -9.50 -4.21 -1.35
N GLU A 21 -9.21 -5.48 -1.08
CA GLU A 21 -9.25 -6.04 0.28
C GLU A 21 -8.23 -5.35 1.18
N MET A 22 -6.96 -5.31 0.77
CA MET A 22 -5.93 -4.64 1.56
C MET A 22 -6.22 -3.14 1.76
N ALA A 23 -6.75 -2.46 0.75
CA ALA A 23 -7.15 -1.06 0.90
C ALA A 23 -8.26 -0.90 1.96
N SER A 24 -9.26 -1.79 1.95
CA SER A 24 -10.33 -1.81 2.95
C SER A 24 -9.78 -2.05 4.36
N ASP A 25 -8.90 -3.04 4.53
CA ASP A 25 -8.30 -3.40 5.83
C ASP A 25 -7.45 -2.26 6.40
N LEU A 26 -6.74 -1.54 5.54
CA LEU A 26 -5.93 -0.37 5.89
C LEU A 26 -6.74 0.92 5.99
N GLN A 27 -8.06 0.89 5.77
CA GLN A 27 -8.93 2.06 5.72
C GLN A 27 -8.48 3.12 4.70
N LEU A 28 -7.95 2.66 3.57
CA LEU A 28 -7.49 3.47 2.44
C LEU A 28 -8.42 3.30 1.24
N SER A 29 -8.40 4.27 0.32
CA SER A 29 -9.02 4.05 -0.98
C SER A 29 -8.14 3.13 -1.86
N PRO A 30 -8.74 2.29 -2.72
CA PRO A 30 -7.98 1.50 -3.70
C PRO A 30 -7.07 2.37 -4.59
N ALA A 31 -7.54 3.57 -4.97
CA ALA A 31 -6.73 4.50 -5.75
C ALA A 31 -5.49 5.01 -4.98
N TYR A 32 -5.63 5.23 -3.67
CA TYR A 32 -4.52 5.60 -2.80
C TYR A 32 -3.49 4.48 -2.71
N LEU A 33 -3.93 3.25 -2.38
CA LEU A 33 -3.03 2.11 -2.25
C LEU A 33 -2.33 1.79 -3.58
N SER A 34 -3.05 1.88 -4.71
CA SER A 34 -2.45 1.75 -6.03
C SER A 34 -1.38 2.82 -6.30
N SER A 35 -1.66 4.08 -5.98
CA SER A 35 -0.69 5.17 -6.15
C SER A 35 0.57 4.96 -5.29
N LEU A 36 0.39 4.43 -4.07
CA LEU A 36 1.47 4.07 -3.16
C LEU A 36 2.34 2.96 -3.72
N GLU A 37 1.74 1.83 -4.13
CA GLU A 37 2.45 0.66 -4.67
C GLU A 37 3.23 0.98 -5.95
N HIS A 38 2.76 1.94 -6.75
CA HIS A 38 3.44 2.36 -7.97
C HIS A 38 4.46 3.51 -7.73
N GLY A 39 4.59 4.00 -6.49
CA GLY A 39 5.49 5.09 -6.13
C GLY A 39 5.08 6.44 -6.71
N ARG A 40 3.79 6.64 -6.97
CA ARG A 40 3.20 7.95 -7.35
C ARG A 40 2.87 8.80 -6.12
N ARG A 41 3.05 8.25 -4.92
CA ARG A 41 3.02 8.95 -3.64
C ARG A 41 4.47 9.08 -3.13
N GLY A 42 4.82 10.27 -2.63
CA GLY A 42 6.10 10.55 -2.00
C GLY A 42 6.24 9.88 -0.63
N ARG A 43 6.73 10.62 0.37
CA ARG A 43 6.92 10.09 1.73
C ARG A 43 5.55 9.68 2.33
N PRO A 44 5.35 8.41 2.72
CA PRO A 44 4.12 7.98 3.39
C PRO A 44 3.98 8.69 4.75
N SER A 45 2.74 8.85 5.21
CA SER A 45 2.51 9.35 6.58
C SER A 45 2.97 8.31 7.61
N GLU A 46 3.33 8.76 8.81
CA GLU A 46 3.72 7.84 9.89
C GLU A 46 2.61 6.84 10.23
N ALA A 47 1.35 7.30 10.24
CA ALA A 47 0.18 6.44 10.46
C ALA A 47 0.11 5.28 9.45
N LEU A 48 0.41 5.55 8.17
CA LEU A 48 0.41 4.52 7.13
C LEU A 48 1.52 3.50 7.33
N VAL A 49 2.70 3.93 7.80
CA VAL A 49 3.81 3.02 8.07
C VAL A 49 3.49 2.07 9.23
N VAL A 50 2.73 2.53 10.23
CA VAL A 50 2.31 1.71 11.37
C VAL A 50 1.20 0.70 11.00
N GLN A 51 0.38 1.01 9.99
CA GLN A 51 -0.77 0.18 9.60
C GLN A 51 -0.41 -1.02 8.70
N VAL A 52 0.72 -0.98 7.98
CA VAL A 52 1.12 -1.98 6.95
C VAL A 52 2.00 -3.08 7.53
#